data_AF-A0A7W0TPZ5-F1
#
_entry.id   AF-A0A7W0TPZ5-F1
#
_cell.length_a   1.000
_cell.length_b   1.000
_cell.length_c   1.000
_cell.angle_alpha   90.00
_cell.angle_beta   90.00
_cell.angle_gamma   90.00
#
_symmetry.space_group_name_H-M   'P 1'
#
loop_
_entity.id
_entity.type
_entity.pdbx_description
1 polymer ?
#
loop_
_entity_poly.entity_id
_entity_poly.type
_entity_poly.pdbx_seq_one_letter_code
_entity_poly.pdbx_strand_id
1 'polypeptide(L)' 'RAFPDCELVVFGHSHIPMDVADQGLRLFNPGSPTDRRRQPHGTLGLLEIRRGKLLAAQIVQVT' A
#
# COMPACT_ATOMS: atom_id res chain seq x y z
N ARG A 1 19.42 -4.47 4.27
CA ARG A 1 17.96 -4.25 4.06
C ARG A 1 17.58 -2.97 4.82
N ALA A 2 16.80 -2.05 4.24
CA ALA A 2 16.49 -0.76 4.88
C ALA A 2 15.50 -0.86 6.06
N PHE A 3 14.66 -1.92 6.08
CA PHE A 3 13.66 -2.18 7.12
C PHE A 3 13.74 -3.67 7.51
N PRO A 4 14.73 -4.07 8.33
CA PRO A 4 15.01 -5.49 8.60
C PRO A 4 13.87 -6.19 9.33
N ASP A 5 13.18 -5.49 10.23
CA ASP A 5 12.17 -6.05 11.13
C ASP A 5 10.72 -5.77 10.69
N CYS A 6 10.54 -5.15 9.52
CA CYS A 6 9.21 -4.79 9.02
C CYS A 6 8.66 -5.84 8.06
N GLU A 7 7.41 -6.23 8.27
CA GLU A 7 6.63 -7.07 7.36
C GLU A 7 5.93 -6.24 6.26
N LEU A 8 5.72 -4.94 6.52
CA LEU A 8 5.02 -4.00 5.63
C LEU A 8 5.66 -2.61 5.69
N VAL A 9 5.90 -2.00 4.54
CA VAL A 9 6.26 -0.58 4.40
C VAL A 9 5.18 0.10 3.57
N VAL A 10 4.50 1.06 4.20
CA VAL A 10 3.53 1.93 3.52
C VAL A 10 4.22 3.21 3.09
N PHE A 11 4.11 3.57 1.81
CA PHE A 11 4.75 4.75 1.23
C PHE A 11 3.83 5.44 0.21
N GLY A 12 4.23 6.63 -0.27
CA GLY A 12 3.38 7.47 -1.12
C GLY A 12 4.17 8.35 -2.08
N HIS A 13 3.71 9.59 -2.27
CA HIS A 13 4.29 10.65 -3.13
C HIS A 13 4.17 10.45 -4.66
N SER A 14 4.27 9.22 -5.16
CA SER A 14 4.15 8.95 -6.60
C SER A 14 2.70 9.02 -7.12
N HIS A 15 1.73 8.76 -6.24
CA HIS A 15 0.31 8.55 -6.55
C HIS A 15 0.05 7.32 -7.42
N ILE A 16 1.06 6.45 -7.60
CA ILE A 16 0.94 5.21 -8.38
C ILE A 16 0.68 4.07 -7.39
N PRO A 17 -0.49 3.39 -7.48
CA PRO A 17 -0.78 2.21 -6.68
C PRO A 17 0.31 1.15 -6.85
N MET A 18 0.80 0.59 -5.75
CA MET A 18 1.81 -0.46 -5.76
C MET A 18 1.57 -1.43 -4.62
N ASP A 19 1.65 -2.72 -4.94
CA ASP A 19 1.53 -3.79 -3.97
C ASP A 19 2.46 -4.94 -4.38
N VAL A 20 3.64 -4.98 -3.76
CA VAL A 20 4.69 -5.95 -4.09
C VAL A 20 5.17 -6.61 -2.81
N ALA A 21 5.18 -7.93 -2.77
CA ALA A 21 5.71 -8.70 -1.65
C ALA A 21 6.94 -9.49 -2.10
N ASP A 22 8.06 -9.34 -1.38
CA ASP A 22 9.27 -10.11 -1.60
C ASP A 22 10.00 -10.40 -0.28
N GLN A 23 10.46 -11.65 -0.11
CA GLN A 23 11.23 -12.11 1.05
C GLN A 23 10.65 -11.68 2.41
N GLY A 24 9.33 -11.72 2.57
CA GLY A 24 8.65 -11.37 3.84
C GLY A 24 8.55 -9.86 4.13
N LEU A 25 8.88 -8.99 3.18
CA LEU A 25 8.56 -7.57 3.22
C LEU A 25 7.57 -7.24 2.11
N ARG A 26 6.49 -6.56 2.46
CA ARG A 26 5.53 -6.00 1.51
C ARG A 26 5.76 -4.50 1.37
N LEU A 27 5.94 -4.04 0.14
CA LEU A 27 5.96 -2.62 -0.22
C LEU A 27 4.57 -2.24 -0.72
N PHE A 28 3.96 -1.26 -0.07
CA PHE A 28 2.57 -0.88 -0.31
C PHE A 28 2.43 0.63 -0.50
N ASN A 29 1.97 1.04 -1.68
CA ASN A 29 1.57 2.40 -1.96
C ASN A 29 0.09 2.41 -2.32
N PRO A 30 -0.77 3.03 -1.50
CA PRO A 30 -2.22 3.04 -1.75
C PRO A 30 -2.63 3.90 -2.94
N GLY A 31 -1.69 4.61 -3.59
CA GLY A 31 -1.97 5.63 -4.57
C GLY A 31 -2.48 6.91 -3.91
N SER A 32 -3.45 7.56 -4.54
CA SER A 32 -4.03 8.82 -4.06
C SER A 32 -5.55 8.81 -4.25
N PRO A 33 -6.33 9.16 -3.21
CA PRO A 33 -7.78 9.18 -3.31
C PRO A 33 -8.34 10.41 -4.03
N THR A 34 -7.60 11.51 -4.04
CA THR A 34 -8.11 12.83 -4.48
C THR A 34 -7.30 13.45 -5.62
N ASP A 35 -6.00 13.18 -5.69
CA ASP A 35 -5.15 13.60 -6.82
C ASP A 35 -4.67 12.38 -7.57
N ARG A 36 -5.39 11.99 -8.63
CA ARG A 36 -5.07 10.80 -9.43
C ARG A 36 -3.82 10.97 -10.28
N ARG A 37 -3.34 12.20 -10.49
CA ARG A 37 -2.38 12.54 -11.53
C ARG A 37 -2.74 11.91 -12.88
N ARG A 38 -2.07 10.84 -13.26
CA ARG A 38 -2.27 10.09 -14.52
C ARG A 38 -2.94 8.72 -14.34
N GLN A 39 -3.33 8.37 -13.11
CA GLN A 39 -4.02 7.12 -12.83
C GLN A 39 -5.49 7.19 -13.24
N PRO A 40 -6.09 6.07 -13.67
CA PRO A 40 -7.48 6.04 -14.15
C PRO A 40 -8.51 6.31 -13.03
N HIS A 41 -8.21 5.91 -11.80
CA HIS A 41 -9.10 6.02 -10.64
C HIS A 41 -8.34 6.58 -9.42
N GLY A 42 -9.08 7.19 -8.51
CA GLY A 42 -8.56 7.43 -7.16
C GLY A 42 -8.47 6.09 -6.44
N THR A 43 -7.53 5.95 -5.52
CA THR A 43 -7.38 4.69 -4.78
C THR A 43 -7.09 4.94 -3.31
N LEU A 44 -7.51 3.97 -2.49
CA LEU A 44 -7.21 3.88 -1.06
C LEU A 44 -6.65 2.49 -0.74
N GLY A 45 -5.85 2.43 0.31
CA GLY A 45 -5.41 1.17 0.91
C GLY A 45 -6.32 0.77 2.07
N LEU A 46 -6.77 -0.48 2.08
CA LEU A 46 -7.41 -1.10 3.23
C LEU A 46 -6.46 -2.13 3.82
N LEU A 47 -6.12 -1.98 5.10
CA LEU A 47 -5.24 -2.88 5.84
C LEU A 47 -6.00 -3.49 7.01
N GLU A 48 -5.96 -4.81 7.14
CA GLU A 48 -6.44 -5.50 8.34
C GLU A 48 -5.23 -5.93 9.17
N ILE A 49 -5.12 -5.40 10.39
CA ILE A 49 -4.02 -5.70 11.31
C ILE A 49 -4.60 -6.21 12.63
N ARG A 50 -4.13 -7.36 13.09
CA ARG A 50 -4.56 -7.97 14.35
C ARG A 50 -3.37 -8.50 15.12
N ARG A 51 -3.27 -8.12 16.40
CA ARG A 51 -2.16 -8.56 17.30
C ARG A 51 -0.77 -8.36 16.67
N GLY A 52 -0.56 -7.22 16.00
CA GLY A 52 0.71 -6.89 15.35
C GLY A 52 1.02 -7.65 14.07
N LYS A 53 0.06 -8.41 13.52
CA LYS A 53 0.21 -9.14 12.24
C LYS A 53 -0.71 -8.55 11.18
N LEU A 54 -0.16 -8.39 9.97
CA LEU A 54 -0.93 -8.03 8.79
C LEU A 54 -1.72 -9.26 8.33
N LEU A 55 -3.04 -9.14 8.30
CA LEU A 55 -3.95 -10.20 7.85
C LEU A 55 -4.38 -10.01 6.39
N ALA A 56 -4.64 -8.77 6.02
CA ALA A 56 -5.02 -8.40 4.66
C ALA A 56 -4.48 -7.02 4.31
N ALA A 57 -4.18 -6.82 3.04
CA ALA A 57 -3.97 -5.50 2.46
C ALA A 57 -4.50 -5.48 1.03
N GLN A 58 -5.28 -4.46 0.70
CA GLN A 58 -5.98 -4.32 -0.56
C GLN A 58 -5.93 -2.87 -1.01
N ILE A 59 -5.82 -2.66 -2.32
CA ILE A 59 -6.03 -1.35 -2.94
C ILE A 59 -7.43 -1.35 -3.53
N VAL A 60 -8.25 -0.40 -3.10
CA VAL A 60 -9.62 -0.22 -3.58
C VAL A 60 -9.74 1.08 -4.36
N GLN A 61 -10.51 1.06 -5.43
CA GLN A 61 -10.81 2.25 -6.21
C GLN A 61 -11.84 3.11 -5.48
N VAL A 62 -11.62 4.42 -5.53
CA VAL A 62 -12.55 5.45 -5.09
C VAL A 62 -12.63 6.49 -6.20
N THR A 63 -13.85 6.89 -6.56
CA THR A 63 -14.18 7.77 -7.72
C THR A 63 -13.94 7.20 -9.12
#